data_AF-A0A6A4I8P2-F1
#
_entry.id   AF-A0A6A4I8P2-F1
#
_cell.length_a   1.000
_cell.length_b   1.000
_cell.length_c   1.000
_cell.angle_alpha   90.00
_cell.angle_beta   90.00
_cell.angle_gamma   90.00
#
_symmetry.space_group_name_H-M   'P 1'
#
loop_
_entity.id
_entity.type
_entity.pdbx_description
1 polymer ?
#
loop_
_entity_poly.entity_id
_entity_poly.type
_entity_poly.pdbx_seq_one_letter_code
_entity_poly.pdbx_strand_id
1 'polypeptide(L)'
;MDSIHVAFTSSAFAWPLQFCLFSTIATYVASVITSNVSQVDRLWTFLPTIYTAYFALMPLWARPTGQPTPLIPFVPADLQLQTESQSWSPRALLLLGLITTWMFRLSYNTYRRGLFSLHDEDYRWAVLRAQLPPWLFQVVNLTFIAATQNVLLLTLGYPAYLALLQNDGTGKLVSTDIFFGIWALGVLMVEFTADNQQFVYQTYKHAFLDNSKKKSEPEAQAHANALSTASAVAWPFASPSPSSVFGLNLNLTPSDAHRGFLTKGLWGYSRHPNFACEQSFWWLMCLIPGLGSNSVLALDATNLSPQATETLSLLTGLVPAILLSILFFSSTAYTEAISKGKYPTAYAAYQKRVPMF
;
A
#
# COMPACT_ATOMS: atom_id res chain seq x y z
N MET A 1 -2.06 16.99 -29.24
CA MET A 1 -2.61 15.63 -29.40
C MET A 1 -1.49 14.61 -29.55
N ASP A 2 -0.39 14.96 -30.21
CA ASP A 2 0.75 14.07 -30.46
C ASP A 2 1.42 13.51 -29.19
N SER A 3 1.60 14.31 -28.13
CA SER A 3 2.27 13.84 -26.91
C SER A 3 1.48 12.78 -26.12
N ILE A 4 0.14 12.89 -26.09
CA ILE A 4 -0.72 11.90 -25.42
C ILE A 4 -0.72 10.60 -26.23
N HIS A 5 -0.89 10.70 -27.54
CA HIS A 5 -0.85 9.53 -28.41
C HIS A 5 0.49 8.78 -28.25
N VAL A 6 1.62 9.48 -28.32
CA VAL A 6 2.97 8.91 -28.11
C VAL A 6 3.09 8.23 -26.73
N ALA A 7 2.62 8.87 -25.67
CA ALA A 7 2.64 8.28 -24.33
C ALA A 7 1.91 6.92 -24.28
N PHE A 8 0.77 6.81 -24.96
CA PHE A 8 -0.07 5.61 -24.95
C PHE A 8 0.35 4.54 -25.98
N THR A 9 1.15 4.87 -27.00
CA THR A 9 1.49 3.90 -28.07
C THR A 9 2.95 3.51 -28.12
N SER A 10 3.85 4.39 -27.68
CA SER A 10 5.26 4.30 -28.03
C SER A 10 6.22 4.61 -26.89
N SER A 11 5.71 5.03 -25.72
CA SER A 11 6.53 5.23 -24.51
C SER A 11 6.66 3.96 -23.68
N ALA A 12 7.67 3.92 -22.81
CA ALA A 12 7.88 2.91 -21.78
C ALA A 12 6.61 2.64 -20.92
N PHE A 13 5.76 3.65 -20.79
CA PHE A 13 4.52 3.61 -20.03
C PHE A 13 3.26 3.36 -20.88
N ALA A 14 3.40 3.07 -22.17
CA ALA A 14 2.27 2.80 -23.07
C ALA A 14 1.32 1.74 -22.51
N TRP A 15 1.82 0.53 -22.26
CA TRP A 15 0.99 -0.54 -21.68
C TRP A 15 0.52 -0.21 -20.25
N PRO A 16 1.37 0.24 -19.31
CA PRO A 16 0.93 0.62 -17.96
C PRO A 16 -0.20 1.66 -17.96
N LEU A 17 -0.11 2.70 -18.79
CA LEU A 17 -1.13 3.76 -18.87
C LEU A 17 -2.45 3.23 -19.46
N GLN A 18 -2.39 2.38 -20.48
CA GLN A 18 -3.58 1.73 -21.03
C GLN A 18 -4.25 0.84 -19.98
N PHE A 19 -3.46 0.03 -19.26
CA PHE A 19 -3.98 -0.84 -18.21
C PHE A 19 -4.57 -0.04 -17.04
N CYS A 20 -3.91 1.05 -16.64
CA CYS A 20 -4.42 1.97 -15.61
C CYS A 20 -5.74 2.65 -16.02
N LEU A 21 -5.85 3.09 -17.29
CA LEU A 21 -7.08 3.66 -17.83
C LEU A 21 -8.20 2.61 -17.85
N PHE A 22 -7.89 1.39 -18.30
CA PHE A 22 -8.83 0.28 -18.27
C PHE A 22 -9.30 -0.03 -16.84
N SER A 23 -8.38 -0.17 -15.88
CA SER A 23 -8.71 -0.42 -14.48
C SER A 23 -9.55 0.70 -13.88
N THR A 24 -9.26 1.96 -14.21
CA THR A 24 -10.04 3.13 -13.79
C THR A 24 -11.47 3.07 -14.31
N ILE A 25 -11.66 2.81 -15.60
CA ILE A 25 -12.99 2.69 -16.21
C ILE A 25 -13.73 1.50 -15.61
N ALA A 26 -13.06 0.34 -15.48
CA ALA A 26 -13.65 -0.88 -14.95
C ALA A 26 -14.11 -0.70 -13.50
N THR A 27 -13.27 -0.13 -12.62
CA THR A 27 -13.65 0.10 -11.22
C THR A 27 -14.75 1.15 -11.08
N TYR A 28 -14.76 2.20 -11.90
CA TYR A 28 -15.83 3.20 -11.90
C TYR A 28 -17.16 2.62 -12.39
N VAL A 29 -17.16 1.91 -13.52
CA VAL A 29 -18.38 1.27 -14.04
C VAL A 29 -18.92 0.25 -13.04
N ALA A 30 -18.05 -0.59 -12.48
CA ALA A 30 -18.43 -1.54 -11.45
C ALA A 30 -18.98 -0.84 -10.20
N SER A 31 -18.43 0.30 -9.79
CA SER A 31 -18.92 1.02 -8.61
C SER A 31 -20.31 1.63 -8.81
N VAL A 32 -20.62 2.09 -10.02
CA VAL A 32 -21.97 2.57 -10.38
C VAL A 32 -22.97 1.41 -10.41
N ILE A 33 -22.63 0.27 -11.02
CA ILE A 33 -23.51 -0.90 -11.14
C ILE A 33 -23.81 -1.50 -9.76
N THR A 34 -22.78 -1.64 -8.92
CA THR A 34 -22.88 -2.32 -7.62
C THR A 34 -23.25 -1.40 -6.47
N SER A 35 -23.25 -0.08 -6.69
CA SER A 35 -23.32 0.94 -5.63
C SER A 35 -22.25 0.76 -4.54
N ASN A 36 -21.11 0.15 -4.87
CA ASN A 36 -19.99 -0.11 -3.99
C ASN A 36 -18.71 0.48 -4.60
N VAL A 37 -18.15 1.53 -3.99
CA VAL A 37 -16.98 2.25 -4.53
C VAL A 37 -15.64 1.63 -4.17
N SER A 38 -15.63 0.61 -3.30
CA SER A 38 -14.42 -0.13 -2.89
C SER A 38 -13.87 -1.08 -3.96
N GLN A 39 -14.28 -0.94 -5.23
CA GLN A 39 -13.75 -1.79 -6.32
C GLN A 39 -12.23 -1.66 -6.42
N VAL A 40 -11.72 -0.43 -6.36
CA VAL A 40 -10.28 -0.17 -6.38
C VAL A 40 -9.57 -0.63 -5.12
N ASP A 41 -10.24 -0.58 -3.95
CA ASP A 41 -9.65 -0.99 -2.66
C ASP A 41 -9.25 -2.47 -2.69
N ARG A 42 -10.00 -3.29 -3.45
CA ARG A 42 -9.71 -4.72 -3.68
C ARG A 42 -8.54 -4.93 -4.64
N LEU A 43 -8.39 -4.05 -5.63
CA LEU A 43 -7.32 -4.12 -6.62
C LEU A 43 -5.99 -3.57 -6.09
N TRP A 44 -6.03 -2.73 -5.06
CA TRP A 44 -4.87 -2.13 -4.41
C TRP A 44 -3.80 -3.15 -4.04
N THR A 45 -4.22 -4.37 -3.69
CA THR A 45 -3.31 -5.43 -3.26
C THR A 45 -2.52 -6.04 -4.43
N PHE A 46 -3.03 -5.98 -5.67
CA PHE A 46 -2.45 -6.69 -6.82
C PHE A 46 -1.81 -5.78 -7.85
N LEU A 47 -2.41 -4.62 -8.13
CA LEU A 47 -1.97 -3.72 -9.20
C LEU A 47 -0.51 -3.28 -9.08
N PRO A 48 0.04 -2.94 -7.89
CA PRO A 48 1.45 -2.58 -7.75
C PRO A 48 2.41 -3.69 -8.17
N THR A 49 2.07 -4.94 -7.86
CA THR A 49 2.84 -6.11 -8.29
C THR A 49 2.76 -6.30 -9.80
N ILE A 50 1.58 -6.12 -10.40
CA ILE A 50 1.40 -6.21 -11.87
C ILE A 50 2.25 -5.16 -12.59
N TYR A 51 2.22 -3.91 -12.16
CA TYR A 51 3.03 -2.85 -12.77
C TYR A 51 4.53 -3.05 -12.53
N THR A 52 4.93 -3.49 -11.33
CA THR A 52 6.32 -3.84 -11.04
C THR A 52 6.80 -5.01 -11.89
N ALA A 53 5.98 -6.05 -12.06
CA ALA A 53 6.29 -7.23 -12.86
C ALA A 53 6.45 -6.88 -14.34
N TYR A 54 5.63 -5.96 -14.87
CA TYR A 54 5.81 -5.46 -16.23
C TYR A 54 7.24 -4.94 -16.45
N PHE A 55 7.77 -4.10 -15.57
CA PHE A 55 9.14 -3.60 -15.72
C PHE A 55 10.21 -4.64 -15.39
N ALA A 56 10.04 -5.41 -14.31
CA ALA A 56 11.03 -6.37 -13.85
C ALA A 56 11.19 -7.60 -14.75
N LEU A 57 10.14 -7.97 -15.49
CA LEU A 57 10.10 -9.12 -16.40
C LEU A 57 10.20 -8.71 -17.87
N MET A 58 10.79 -7.54 -18.15
CA MET A 58 10.95 -6.99 -19.51
C MET A 58 11.41 -8.01 -20.59
N PRO A 59 12.36 -8.93 -20.30
CA PRO A 59 12.81 -9.93 -21.28
C PRO A 59 11.73 -10.92 -21.74
N LEU A 60 10.63 -11.08 -20.99
CA LEU A 60 9.55 -12.01 -21.31
C LEU A 60 8.53 -11.45 -22.31
N TRP A 61 8.49 -10.13 -22.50
CA TRP A 61 7.45 -9.49 -23.31
C TRP A 61 7.82 -9.48 -24.80
N ALA A 62 6.80 -9.58 -25.65
CA ALA A 62 6.98 -9.51 -27.09
C ALA A 62 7.56 -8.15 -27.50
N ARG A 63 8.39 -8.14 -28.56
CA ARG A 63 9.02 -6.93 -29.13
C ARG A 63 8.49 -6.65 -30.55
N PRO A 64 7.20 -6.27 -30.69
CA PRO A 64 6.61 -6.04 -31.99
C PRO A 64 7.03 -4.67 -32.54
N THR A 65 6.88 -4.46 -33.85
CA THR A 65 7.11 -3.17 -34.51
C THR A 65 6.01 -2.14 -34.23
N GLY A 66 4.89 -2.57 -33.63
CA GLY A 66 3.78 -1.75 -33.17
C GLY A 66 2.89 -2.55 -32.23
N GLN A 67 1.96 -1.90 -31.52
CA GLN A 67 1.11 -2.62 -30.56
C GLN A 67 0.19 -3.64 -31.28
N PRO A 68 0.27 -4.94 -30.94
CA PRO A 68 -0.50 -5.97 -31.63
C PRO A 68 -1.94 -6.06 -31.12
N THR A 69 -2.12 -5.97 -29.80
CA THR A 69 -3.41 -6.13 -29.12
C THR A 69 -3.50 -5.22 -27.89
N PRO A 70 -4.62 -4.51 -27.68
CA PRO A 70 -4.84 -3.73 -26.47
C PRO A 70 -4.73 -4.60 -25.20
N LEU A 71 -4.15 -4.03 -24.14
CA LEU A 71 -4.02 -4.65 -22.80
C LEU A 71 -3.11 -5.89 -22.71
N ILE A 72 -2.49 -6.36 -23.79
CA ILE A 72 -1.44 -7.38 -23.73
C ILE A 72 -0.08 -6.71 -23.53
N PRO A 73 0.71 -7.10 -22.50
CA PRO A 73 2.04 -6.53 -22.27
C PRO A 73 2.97 -6.70 -23.49
N PHE A 74 3.70 -5.64 -23.83
CA PHE A 74 4.68 -5.63 -24.92
C PHE A 74 5.84 -4.67 -24.58
N VAL A 75 6.98 -4.82 -25.25
CA VAL A 75 8.09 -3.85 -25.15
C VAL A 75 7.89 -2.76 -26.21
N PRO A 76 7.67 -1.49 -25.82
CA PRO A 76 7.56 -0.36 -26.74
C PRO A 76 8.91 -0.01 -27.38
N ALA A 77 8.87 0.66 -28.53
CA ALA A 77 10.06 0.91 -29.38
C ALA A 77 11.17 1.70 -28.66
N ASP A 78 10.83 2.61 -27.75
CA ASP A 78 11.78 3.38 -26.96
C ASP A 78 12.58 2.49 -25.98
N LEU A 79 11.91 1.53 -25.35
CA LEU A 79 12.53 0.54 -24.47
C LEU A 79 13.27 -0.55 -25.24
N GLN A 80 12.85 -0.89 -26.47
CA GLN A 80 13.52 -1.93 -27.25
C GLN A 80 15.00 -1.59 -27.48
N LEU A 81 15.30 -0.34 -27.84
CA LEU A 81 16.67 0.16 -28.02
C LEU A 81 17.48 0.12 -26.71
N GLN A 82 16.83 0.47 -25.59
CA GLN A 82 17.49 0.54 -24.27
C GLN A 82 17.73 -0.84 -23.65
N THR A 83 16.95 -1.85 -24.07
CA THR A 83 16.94 -3.20 -23.47
C THR A 83 17.32 -4.30 -24.48
N GLU A 84 17.95 -3.94 -25.60
CA GLU A 84 18.29 -4.88 -26.69
C GLU A 84 19.28 -5.96 -26.26
N SER A 85 20.26 -5.59 -25.43
CA SER A 85 21.30 -6.48 -24.90
C SER A 85 21.10 -6.93 -23.45
N GLN A 86 20.01 -6.49 -22.81
CA GLN A 86 19.79 -6.71 -21.38
C GLN A 86 19.08 -8.04 -21.13
N SER A 87 19.71 -8.94 -20.38
CA SER A 87 19.16 -10.27 -20.09
C SER A 87 18.18 -10.25 -18.91
N TRP A 88 18.54 -9.65 -17.76
CA TRP A 88 17.69 -9.47 -16.58
C TRP A 88 18.24 -8.32 -15.70
N SER A 89 17.39 -7.55 -15.01
CA SER A 89 17.83 -6.57 -14.00
C SER A 89 17.66 -7.18 -12.58
N PRO A 90 18.76 -7.54 -11.88
CA PRO A 90 18.68 -8.06 -10.51
C PRO A 90 17.98 -7.09 -9.54
N ARG A 91 18.18 -5.79 -9.73
CA ARG A 91 17.56 -4.75 -8.92
C ARG A 91 16.05 -4.67 -9.14
N ALA A 92 15.60 -4.75 -10.39
CA ALA A 92 14.17 -4.81 -10.70
C ALA A 92 13.52 -6.11 -10.17
N LEU A 93 14.23 -7.23 -10.24
CA LEU A 93 13.78 -8.51 -9.66
C LEU A 93 13.73 -8.48 -8.13
N LEU A 94 14.68 -7.80 -7.47
CA LEU A 94 14.63 -7.56 -6.02
C LEU A 94 13.38 -6.76 -5.65
N LEU A 95 13.10 -5.66 -6.35
CA LEU A 95 11.88 -4.86 -6.16
C LEU A 95 10.61 -5.69 -6.38
N LEU A 96 10.59 -6.54 -7.41
CA LEU A 96 9.49 -7.47 -7.65
C LEU A 96 9.29 -8.45 -6.48
N GLY A 97 10.38 -9.01 -5.94
CA GLY A 97 10.30 -9.90 -4.77
C GLY A 97 9.76 -9.20 -3.52
N LEU A 98 10.22 -7.97 -3.27
CA LEU A 98 9.76 -7.15 -2.14
C LEU A 98 8.28 -6.76 -2.27
N ILE A 99 7.86 -6.25 -3.44
CA ILE A 99 6.45 -5.88 -3.65
C ILE A 99 5.53 -7.10 -3.65
N THR A 100 6.00 -8.26 -4.12
CA THR A 100 5.24 -9.51 -4.08
C THR A 100 5.03 -9.98 -2.62
N THR A 101 6.07 -9.86 -1.79
CA THR A 101 5.97 -10.14 -0.35
C THR A 101 4.98 -9.19 0.34
N TRP A 102 5.08 -7.90 0.01
CA TRP A 102 4.14 -6.88 0.46
C TRP A 102 2.70 -7.18 0.02
N MET A 103 2.49 -7.61 -1.23
CA MET A 103 1.19 -8.02 -1.77
C MET A 103 0.62 -9.20 -1.00
N PHE A 104 1.41 -10.24 -0.70
CA PHE A 104 0.91 -11.39 0.06
C PHE A 104 0.49 -10.97 1.47
N ARG A 105 1.29 -10.16 2.15
CA ARG A 105 0.95 -9.58 3.45
C ARG A 105 -0.36 -8.78 3.38
N LEU A 106 -0.46 -7.86 2.41
CA LEU A 106 -1.63 -6.98 2.28
C LEU A 106 -2.89 -7.77 1.92
N SER A 107 -2.78 -8.70 0.97
CA SER A 107 -3.88 -9.57 0.53
C SER A 107 -4.37 -10.43 1.68
N TYR A 108 -3.46 -11.01 2.48
CA TYR A 108 -3.83 -11.75 3.68
C TYR A 108 -4.56 -10.88 4.70
N ASN A 109 -4.07 -9.66 4.97
CA ASN A 109 -4.75 -8.74 5.89
C ASN A 109 -6.15 -8.34 5.37
N THR A 110 -6.26 -8.09 4.06
CA THR A 110 -7.50 -7.73 3.36
C THR A 110 -8.53 -8.86 3.41
N TYR A 111 -8.10 -10.10 3.12
CA TYR A 111 -8.91 -11.30 3.17
C TYR A 111 -9.54 -11.52 4.56
N ARG A 112 -8.70 -11.49 5.61
CA ARG A 112 -9.17 -11.72 6.99
C ARG A 112 -10.14 -10.64 7.50
N ARG A 113 -10.08 -9.45 6.92
CA ARG A 113 -10.99 -8.34 7.22
C ARG A 113 -12.27 -8.35 6.39
N GLY A 114 -12.43 -9.31 5.48
CA GLY A 114 -13.62 -9.47 4.64
C GLY A 114 -13.67 -8.57 3.41
N LEU A 115 -12.68 -7.72 3.14
CA LEU A 115 -12.78 -6.69 2.09
C LEU A 115 -12.79 -7.25 0.65
N PHE A 116 -12.42 -8.53 0.47
CA PHE A 116 -12.63 -9.23 -0.81
C PHE A 116 -14.08 -9.66 -1.06
N SER A 117 -14.96 -9.57 -0.06
CA SER A 117 -16.41 -9.69 -0.26
C SER A 117 -16.89 -8.60 -1.21
N LEU A 118 -17.72 -8.99 -2.19
CA LEU A 118 -18.33 -8.05 -3.12
C LEU A 118 -19.38 -7.15 -2.45
N HIS A 119 -19.87 -7.55 -1.27
CA HIS A 119 -20.87 -6.82 -0.50
C HIS A 119 -20.26 -5.82 0.48
N ASP A 120 -19.01 -6.05 0.91
CA ASP A 120 -18.36 -5.19 1.89
C ASP A 120 -17.77 -3.93 1.22
N GLU A 121 -17.84 -2.81 1.91
CA GLU A 121 -17.28 -1.52 1.47
C GLU A 121 -16.44 -0.94 2.61
N ASP A 122 -15.37 -0.22 2.27
CA ASP A 122 -14.63 0.54 3.27
C ASP A 122 -15.56 1.59 3.90
N TYR A 123 -15.68 1.50 5.23
CA TYR A 123 -16.61 2.33 6.00
C TYR A 123 -16.37 3.83 5.82
N ARG A 124 -15.17 4.27 5.43
CA ARG A 124 -14.86 5.69 5.16
C ARG A 124 -15.71 6.24 4.03
N TRP A 125 -16.00 5.42 3.02
CA TRP A 125 -16.84 5.81 1.89
C TRP A 125 -18.29 6.00 2.29
N ALA A 126 -18.83 5.14 3.15
CA ALA A 126 -20.17 5.31 3.70
C ALA A 126 -20.31 6.63 4.50
N VAL A 127 -19.29 6.96 5.31
CA VAL A 127 -19.27 8.23 6.07
C VAL A 127 -19.15 9.43 5.11
N LEU A 128 -18.27 9.36 4.11
CA LEU A 128 -18.09 10.44 3.14
C LEU A 128 -19.35 10.66 2.28
N ARG A 129 -20.01 9.57 1.87
CA ARG A 129 -21.27 9.61 1.12
C ARG A 129 -22.38 10.34 1.87
N ALA A 130 -22.42 10.22 3.20
CA ALA A 130 -23.38 10.94 4.03
C ALA A 130 -23.08 12.45 4.16
N GLN A 131 -21.85 12.88 3.83
CA GLN A 131 -21.41 14.28 3.96
C GLN A 131 -21.50 15.07 2.64
N LEU A 132 -21.72 14.40 1.51
CA LEU A 132 -21.71 15.00 0.18
C LEU A 132 -23.06 14.85 -0.53
N PRO A 133 -23.47 15.83 -1.36
CA PRO A 133 -24.62 15.62 -2.25
C PRO A 133 -24.29 14.52 -3.28
N PRO A 134 -25.30 13.74 -3.75
CA PRO A 134 -25.06 12.56 -4.59
C PRO A 134 -24.23 12.82 -5.86
N TRP A 135 -24.45 13.95 -6.53
CA TRP A 135 -23.70 14.31 -7.74
C TRP A 135 -22.21 14.54 -7.45
N LEU A 136 -21.89 15.20 -6.33
CA LEU A 136 -20.51 15.48 -5.94
C LEU A 136 -19.81 14.19 -5.51
N PHE A 137 -20.54 13.29 -4.84
CA PHE A 137 -20.01 11.96 -4.54
C PHE A 137 -19.63 11.18 -5.82
N GLN A 138 -20.41 11.30 -6.91
CA GLN A 138 -20.05 10.67 -8.19
C GLN A 138 -18.82 11.31 -8.84
N VAL A 139 -18.63 12.63 -8.71
CA VAL A 139 -17.39 13.29 -9.14
C VAL A 139 -16.19 12.78 -8.34
N VAL A 140 -16.33 12.63 -7.02
CA VAL A 140 -15.29 12.06 -6.15
C VAL A 140 -15.03 10.60 -6.50
N ASN A 141 -16.08 9.81 -6.76
CA ASN A 141 -15.96 8.42 -7.20
C ASN A 141 -15.13 8.30 -8.48
N LEU A 142 -15.41 9.10 -9.50
CA LEU A 142 -14.66 9.06 -10.75
C LEU A 142 -13.22 9.56 -10.60
N THR A 143 -13.04 10.75 -10.01
CA THR A 143 -11.74 11.46 -10.03
C THR A 143 -10.79 10.97 -8.94
N PHE A 144 -11.28 10.79 -7.72
CA PHE A 144 -10.44 10.44 -6.58
C PHE A 144 -10.44 8.92 -6.35
N ILE A 145 -11.60 8.30 -6.21
CA ILE A 145 -11.69 6.88 -5.85
C ILE A 145 -11.21 6.02 -7.02
N ALA A 146 -11.74 6.19 -8.23
CA ALA A 146 -11.35 5.37 -9.36
C ALA A 146 -10.01 5.83 -9.97
N ALA A 147 -9.90 7.07 -10.45
CA ALA A 147 -8.75 7.50 -11.24
C ALA A 147 -7.48 7.73 -10.39
N THR A 148 -7.57 8.57 -9.35
CA THR A 148 -6.37 8.90 -8.54
C THR A 148 -5.77 7.66 -7.88
N GLN A 149 -6.59 6.77 -7.31
CA GLN A 149 -6.10 5.53 -6.71
C GLN A 149 -5.37 4.65 -7.74
N ASN A 150 -5.93 4.42 -8.94
CA ASN A 150 -5.27 3.62 -9.98
C ASN A 150 -3.95 4.25 -10.46
N VAL A 151 -3.88 5.58 -10.59
CA VAL A 151 -2.65 6.29 -10.94
C VAL A 151 -1.58 6.09 -9.86
N LEU A 152 -1.94 6.21 -8.58
CA LEU A 152 -1.01 5.96 -7.48
C LEU A 152 -0.49 4.51 -7.48
N LEU A 153 -1.34 3.54 -7.77
CA LEU A 153 -0.94 2.13 -7.89
C LEU A 153 0.04 1.89 -9.05
N LEU A 154 -0.14 2.59 -10.18
CA LEU A 154 0.84 2.58 -11.27
C LEU A 154 2.18 3.16 -10.84
N THR A 155 2.19 4.26 -10.07
CA THR A 155 3.44 4.90 -9.63
C THR A 155 4.30 3.99 -8.77
N LEU A 156 3.72 2.99 -8.08
CA LEU A 156 4.50 1.98 -7.35
C LEU A 156 5.33 1.06 -8.24
N GLY A 157 5.02 0.96 -9.54
CA GLY A 157 5.88 0.28 -10.52
C GLY A 157 7.07 1.12 -11.01
N TYR A 158 7.07 2.43 -10.74
CA TYR A 158 8.10 3.35 -11.21
C TYR A 158 9.53 3.02 -10.72
N PRO A 159 9.76 2.61 -9.46
CA PRO A 159 11.10 2.21 -9.02
C PRO A 159 11.68 1.04 -9.84
N ALA A 160 10.84 0.10 -10.29
CA ALA A 160 11.29 -1.01 -11.14
C ALA A 160 11.61 -0.56 -12.57
N TYR A 161 10.90 0.45 -13.09
CA TYR A 161 11.29 1.12 -14.32
C TYR A 161 12.67 1.77 -14.20
N LEU A 162 12.93 2.51 -13.11
CA LEU A 162 14.25 3.10 -12.88
C LEU A 162 15.35 2.02 -12.76
N ALA A 163 15.07 0.93 -12.04
CA ALA A 163 15.99 -0.19 -11.91
C ALA A 163 16.23 -0.95 -13.23
N LEU A 164 15.28 -0.90 -14.17
CA LEU A 164 15.45 -1.46 -15.52
C LEU A 164 16.44 -0.61 -16.33
N LEU A 165 16.31 0.72 -16.28
CA LEU A 165 17.15 1.65 -17.04
C LEU A 165 18.59 1.75 -16.52
N GLN A 166 18.82 1.38 -15.26
CA GLN A 166 20.15 1.35 -14.66
C GLN A 166 20.95 0.18 -15.23
N ASN A 167 21.73 0.46 -16.28
CA ASN A 167 22.62 -0.49 -16.90
C ASN A 167 24.06 -0.19 -16.48
N ASP A 168 24.44 -0.60 -15.27
CA ASP A 168 25.80 -0.39 -14.75
C ASP A 168 26.83 -1.38 -15.34
N GLY A 169 26.40 -2.27 -16.25
CA GLY A 169 27.24 -3.28 -16.87
C GLY A 169 27.72 -4.38 -15.92
N THR A 170 27.42 -4.28 -14.62
CA THR A 170 27.86 -5.26 -13.62
C THR A 170 26.89 -6.44 -13.50
N GLY A 171 25.61 -6.20 -13.79
CA GLY A 171 24.56 -7.21 -13.65
C GLY A 171 24.45 -7.76 -12.23
N LYS A 172 24.82 -6.97 -11.21
CA LYS A 172 24.92 -7.40 -9.81
C LYS A 172 24.23 -6.42 -8.88
N LEU A 173 23.70 -6.95 -7.77
CA LEU A 173 23.23 -6.13 -6.65
C LEU A 173 24.44 -5.52 -5.93
N VAL A 174 24.35 -4.25 -5.58
CA VAL A 174 25.34 -3.59 -4.72
C VAL A 174 24.92 -3.68 -3.24
N SER A 175 25.83 -3.35 -2.33
CA SER A 175 25.58 -3.44 -0.88
C SER A 175 24.39 -2.60 -0.42
N THR A 176 24.13 -1.45 -1.05
CA THR A 176 22.98 -0.59 -0.73
C THR A 176 21.66 -1.24 -1.12
N ASP A 177 21.60 -1.95 -2.26
CA ASP A 177 20.42 -2.72 -2.67
C ASP A 177 20.07 -3.78 -1.61
N ILE A 178 21.08 -4.53 -1.16
CA ILE A 178 20.92 -5.59 -0.15
C ILE A 178 20.48 -4.99 1.19
N PHE A 179 21.12 -3.91 1.62
CA PHE A 179 20.78 -3.21 2.86
C PHE A 179 19.33 -2.75 2.87
N PHE A 180 18.88 -2.03 1.83
CA PHE A 180 17.50 -1.57 1.74
C PHE A 180 16.51 -2.72 1.55
N GLY A 181 16.89 -3.79 0.84
CA GLY A 181 16.07 -5.00 0.73
C GLY A 181 15.84 -5.67 2.08
N ILE A 182 16.89 -5.84 2.90
CA ILE A 182 16.79 -6.38 4.26
C ILE A 182 15.97 -5.45 5.14
N TRP A 183 16.19 -4.14 5.05
CA TRP A 183 15.41 -3.17 5.82
C TRP A 183 13.91 -3.24 5.43
N ALA A 184 13.60 -3.32 4.15
CA ALA A 184 12.22 -3.44 3.69
C ALA A 184 11.53 -4.69 4.25
N LEU A 185 12.21 -5.84 4.28
CA LEU A 185 11.69 -7.06 4.92
C LEU A 185 11.48 -6.88 6.43
N GLY A 186 12.40 -6.18 7.12
CA GLY A 186 12.25 -5.83 8.53
C GLY A 186 11.03 -4.96 8.80
N VAL A 187 10.81 -3.93 7.97
CA VAL A 187 9.63 -3.05 8.05
C VAL A 187 8.35 -3.85 7.80
N LEU A 188 8.30 -4.71 6.78
CA LEU A 188 7.15 -5.58 6.51
C LEU A 188 6.86 -6.53 7.69
N MET A 189 7.89 -7.00 8.40
CA MET A 189 7.70 -7.85 9.58
C MET A 189 7.08 -7.09 10.76
N VAL A 190 7.52 -5.85 11.01
CA VAL A 190 6.91 -4.97 12.02
C VAL A 190 5.48 -4.62 11.63
N GLU A 191 5.25 -4.32 10.36
CA GLU A 191 3.93 -4.04 9.81
C GLU A 191 2.96 -5.22 9.97
N PHE A 192 3.41 -6.41 9.60
CA PHE A 192 2.64 -7.64 9.77
C PHE A 192 2.32 -7.89 11.25
N THR A 193 3.26 -7.58 12.14
CA THR A 193 3.03 -7.67 13.58
C THR A 193 1.97 -6.66 14.04
N ALA A 194 2.02 -5.42 13.57
CA ALA A 194 1.02 -4.38 13.86
C ALA A 194 -0.39 -4.76 13.36
N ASP A 195 -0.49 -5.30 12.14
CA ASP A 195 -1.73 -5.82 11.57
C ASP A 195 -2.32 -6.95 12.43
N ASN A 196 -1.49 -7.89 12.87
CA ASN A 196 -1.93 -8.98 13.74
C ASN A 196 -2.34 -8.50 15.13
N GLN A 197 -1.63 -7.52 15.73
CA GLN A 197 -2.04 -6.92 16.99
C GLN A 197 -3.43 -6.27 16.90
N GLN A 198 -3.67 -5.54 15.81
CA GLN A 198 -4.97 -4.93 15.56
C GLN A 198 -6.06 -5.99 15.32
N PHE A 199 -5.76 -7.05 14.57
CA PHE A 199 -6.71 -8.13 14.30
C PHE A 199 -7.10 -8.90 15.57
N VAL A 200 -6.13 -9.23 16.43
CA VAL A 200 -6.36 -9.87 17.73
C VAL A 200 -7.22 -8.98 18.63
N TYR A 201 -6.91 -7.68 18.69
CA TYR A 201 -7.72 -6.73 19.46
C TYR A 201 -9.17 -6.65 18.98
N GLN A 202 -9.41 -6.53 17.67
CA GLN A 202 -10.76 -6.47 17.14
C GLN A 202 -11.53 -7.77 17.42
N THR A 203 -10.88 -8.93 17.23
CA THR A 203 -11.47 -10.23 17.57
C THR A 203 -11.88 -10.31 19.05
N TYR A 204 -10.98 -9.91 19.95
CA TYR A 204 -11.27 -9.84 21.39
C TYR A 204 -12.44 -8.89 21.69
N LYS A 205 -12.40 -7.66 21.16
CA LYS A 205 -13.42 -6.64 21.42
C LYS A 205 -14.80 -7.10 20.96
N HIS A 206 -14.91 -7.65 19.74
CA HIS A 206 -16.18 -8.13 19.22
C HIS A 206 -16.72 -9.31 20.04
N ALA A 207 -15.89 -10.30 20.35
CA ALA A 207 -16.28 -11.43 21.19
C ALA A 207 -16.75 -10.99 22.59
N PHE A 208 -16.01 -10.08 23.23
CA PHE A 208 -16.35 -9.55 24.55
C PHE A 208 -17.68 -8.80 24.53
N LEU A 209 -17.86 -7.86 23.61
CA LEU A 209 -19.09 -7.06 23.52
C LEU A 209 -20.32 -7.91 23.18
N ASP A 210 -20.16 -8.94 22.33
CA ASP A 210 -21.24 -9.86 22.00
C ASP A 210 -21.63 -10.74 23.19
N ASN A 211 -20.66 -11.32 23.91
CA ASN A 211 -20.96 -12.13 25.11
C ASN A 211 -21.59 -11.28 26.22
N SER A 212 -21.08 -10.07 26.46
CA SER A 212 -21.60 -9.17 27.49
C SER A 212 -23.02 -8.66 27.17
N LYS A 213 -23.33 -8.33 25.90
CA LYS A 213 -24.63 -7.76 25.53
C LYS A 213 -25.68 -8.81 25.16
N LYS A 214 -25.33 -9.77 24.31
CA LYS A 214 -26.30 -10.71 23.73
C LYS A 214 -26.55 -11.92 24.62
N LYS A 215 -25.52 -12.39 25.34
CA LYS A 215 -25.62 -13.57 26.20
C LYS A 215 -25.76 -13.22 27.69
N SER A 216 -25.66 -11.93 28.03
CA SER A 216 -25.74 -11.42 29.41
C SER A 216 -24.81 -12.18 30.36
N GLU A 217 -23.66 -12.64 29.86
CA GLU A 217 -22.66 -13.36 30.66
C GLU A 217 -22.03 -12.42 31.70
N PRO A 218 -21.67 -12.93 32.90
CA PRO A 218 -20.84 -12.19 33.83
C PRO A 218 -19.55 -11.71 33.16
N GLU A 219 -19.10 -10.50 33.47
CA GLU A 219 -17.96 -9.85 32.79
C GLU A 219 -16.68 -10.72 32.80
N ALA A 220 -16.41 -11.41 33.91
CA ALA A 220 -15.28 -12.33 34.04
C ALA A 220 -15.36 -13.50 33.04
N GLN A 221 -16.56 -14.05 32.83
CA GLN A 221 -16.79 -15.13 31.87
C GLN A 221 -16.69 -14.62 30.43
N ALA A 222 -17.30 -13.47 30.14
CA ALA A 222 -17.21 -12.83 28.82
C ALA A 222 -15.76 -12.51 28.44
N HIS A 223 -14.96 -12.05 29.41
CA HIS A 223 -13.53 -11.80 29.27
C HIS A 223 -12.74 -13.07 28.96
N ALA A 224 -12.93 -14.15 29.73
CA ALA A 224 -12.26 -15.43 29.51
C ALA A 224 -12.61 -16.02 28.13
N ASN A 225 -13.88 -15.98 27.74
CA ASN A 225 -14.37 -16.45 26.44
C ASN A 225 -13.76 -15.62 25.28
N ALA A 226 -13.66 -14.29 25.44
CA ALA A 226 -13.06 -13.41 24.46
C ALA A 226 -11.55 -13.62 24.32
N LEU A 227 -10.82 -13.85 25.43
CA LEU A 227 -9.39 -14.19 25.39
C LEU A 227 -9.14 -15.51 24.68
N SER A 228 -9.96 -16.54 24.92
CA SER A 228 -9.87 -17.81 24.21
C SER A 228 -10.04 -17.63 22.71
N THR A 229 -11.06 -16.87 22.30
CA THR A 229 -11.34 -16.56 20.88
C THR A 229 -10.20 -15.78 20.23
N ALA A 230 -9.67 -14.77 20.91
CA ALA A 230 -8.56 -13.96 20.41
C ALA A 230 -7.24 -14.76 20.34
N SER A 231 -7.02 -15.68 21.28
CA SER A 231 -5.83 -16.54 21.31
C SER A 231 -5.80 -17.54 20.14
N ALA A 232 -6.96 -18.00 19.68
CA ALA A 232 -7.07 -18.92 18.54
C ALA A 232 -6.57 -18.31 17.21
N VAL A 233 -6.52 -16.98 17.10
CA VAL A 233 -6.05 -16.25 15.91
C VAL A 233 -4.76 -15.47 16.17
N ALA A 234 -4.12 -15.66 17.32
CA ALA A 234 -2.98 -14.87 17.74
C ALA A 234 -1.69 -15.25 17.00
N TRP A 235 -1.01 -14.23 16.49
CA TRP A 235 0.37 -14.34 16.02
C TRP A 235 1.33 -14.38 17.24
N PRO A 236 2.51 -15.05 17.17
CA PRO A 236 3.43 -15.14 18.32
C PRO A 236 3.81 -13.79 18.95
N PHE A 237 3.80 -12.71 18.16
CA PHE A 237 4.11 -11.34 18.60
C PHE A 237 2.86 -10.45 18.82
N ALA A 238 1.70 -11.07 18.99
CA ALA A 238 0.42 -10.41 19.21
C ALA A 238 -0.42 -11.15 20.27
N SER A 239 0.22 -11.65 21.33
CA SER A 239 -0.48 -12.41 22.38
C SER A 239 -1.53 -11.53 23.08
N PRO A 240 -2.82 -11.95 23.13
CA PRO A 240 -3.85 -11.23 23.88
C PRO A 240 -3.71 -11.40 25.39
N SER A 241 -3.03 -12.46 25.83
CA SER A 241 -2.79 -12.81 27.23
C SER A 241 -1.34 -12.52 27.64
N PRO A 242 -1.04 -12.44 28.95
CA PRO A 242 0.33 -12.26 29.42
C PRO A 242 1.31 -13.27 28.81
N SER A 243 2.32 -12.78 28.11
CA SER A 243 3.46 -13.51 27.57
C SER A 243 4.78 -12.90 28.05
N SER A 244 5.82 -13.73 28.11
CA SER A 244 7.18 -13.34 28.50
C SER A 244 7.95 -12.61 27.38
N VAL A 245 7.35 -12.46 26.18
CA VAL A 245 7.98 -11.79 25.04
C VAL A 245 7.86 -10.27 25.22
N PHE A 246 8.98 -9.63 25.51
CA PHE A 246 9.07 -8.19 25.76
C PHE A 246 8.58 -7.37 24.57
N GLY A 247 7.79 -6.32 24.83
CA GLY A 247 7.34 -5.33 23.82
C GLY A 247 6.22 -5.76 22.88
N LEU A 248 5.75 -7.02 22.94
CA LEU A 248 4.85 -7.62 21.93
C LEU A 248 3.62 -8.33 22.55
N ASN A 249 3.36 -8.03 23.82
CA ASN A 249 2.24 -8.57 24.61
C ASN A 249 1.15 -7.52 24.75
N LEU A 250 -0.08 -7.84 24.31
CA LEU A 250 -1.21 -6.92 24.39
C LEU A 250 -1.87 -6.92 25.76
N ASN A 251 -1.83 -8.02 26.51
CA ASN A 251 -2.49 -8.20 27.81
C ASN A 251 -3.86 -7.50 27.88
N LEU A 252 -4.79 -7.95 27.04
CA LEU A 252 -6.07 -7.28 26.78
C LEU A 252 -7.00 -7.38 27.99
N THR A 253 -7.68 -6.29 28.30
CA THR A 253 -8.61 -6.19 29.43
C THR A 253 -10.01 -5.77 28.98
N PRO A 254 -11.07 -6.00 29.79
CA PRO A 254 -12.41 -5.49 29.52
C PRO A 254 -12.44 -3.98 29.24
N SER A 255 -11.64 -3.21 29.99
CA SER A 255 -11.50 -1.76 29.78
C SER A 255 -10.96 -1.38 28.40
N ASP A 256 -10.16 -2.25 27.75
CA ASP A 256 -9.70 -2.03 26.38
C ASP A 256 -10.83 -2.23 25.35
N ALA A 257 -11.72 -3.19 25.58
CA ALA A 257 -12.90 -3.40 24.75
C ALA A 257 -13.87 -2.22 24.89
N HIS A 258 -14.11 -1.74 26.12
CA HIS A 258 -14.95 -0.58 26.38
C HIS A 258 -14.39 0.72 25.81
N ARG A 259 -13.06 0.91 25.83
CA ARG A 259 -12.41 2.07 25.22
C ARG A 259 -12.58 2.12 23.70
N GLY A 260 -12.64 0.96 23.04
CA GLY A 260 -13.02 0.84 21.64
C GLY A 260 -11.90 0.97 20.59
N PHE A 261 -10.67 1.26 21.03
CA PHE A 261 -9.45 1.24 20.21
C PHE A 261 -8.23 0.71 20.98
N LEU A 262 -7.25 0.18 20.23
CA LEU A 262 -6.02 -0.39 20.76
C LEU A 262 -4.99 0.69 21.11
N THR A 263 -4.31 0.53 22.25
CA THR A 263 -3.30 1.48 22.75
C THR A 263 -2.07 0.76 23.33
N LYS A 264 -1.97 -0.56 23.10
CA LYS A 264 -0.96 -1.45 23.68
C LYS A 264 -0.16 -2.10 22.54
N GLY A 265 1.02 -2.62 22.86
CA GLY A 265 1.96 -3.11 21.84
C GLY A 265 2.51 -1.95 20.98
N LEU A 266 2.61 -2.16 19.68
CA LEU A 266 3.11 -1.14 18.74
C LEU A 266 2.22 0.10 18.72
N TRP A 267 0.93 -0.05 19.02
CA TRP A 267 -0.04 1.03 19.13
C TRP A 267 0.21 1.96 20.34
N GLY A 268 1.13 1.62 21.24
CA GLY A 268 1.59 2.51 22.30
C GLY A 268 2.65 3.52 21.82
N TYR A 269 3.34 3.22 20.73
CA TYR A 269 4.44 4.04 20.18
C TYR A 269 4.02 4.88 18.99
N SER A 270 3.09 4.36 18.19
CA SER A 270 2.50 5.02 17.03
C SER A 270 1.00 4.74 17.05
N ARG A 271 0.16 5.71 16.66
CA ARG A 271 -1.28 5.48 16.56
C ARG A 271 -1.64 4.70 15.32
N HIS A 272 -0.75 4.60 14.34
CA HIS A 272 -0.92 3.83 13.11
C HIS A 272 0.42 3.16 12.72
N PRO A 273 0.93 2.22 13.53
CA PRO A 273 2.25 1.62 13.31
C PRO A 273 2.33 0.85 11.99
N ASN A 274 1.23 0.22 11.56
CA ASN A 274 1.15 -0.41 10.25
C ASN A 274 1.25 0.62 9.13
N PHE A 275 0.57 1.77 9.21
CA PHE A 275 0.68 2.81 8.18
C PHE A 275 2.05 3.52 8.17
N ALA A 276 2.71 3.63 9.33
CA ALA A 276 4.09 4.13 9.40
C ALA A 276 5.05 3.18 8.67
N CYS A 277 4.89 1.86 8.87
CA CYS A 277 5.66 0.85 8.16
C CYS A 277 5.33 0.83 6.65
N GLU A 278 4.05 0.90 6.30
CA GLU A 278 3.56 0.96 4.92
C GLU A 278 4.25 2.09 4.14
N GLN A 279 4.25 3.30 4.72
CA GLN A 279 4.94 4.46 4.12
C GLN A 279 6.44 4.24 4.03
N SER A 280 7.07 3.76 5.11
CA SER A 280 8.52 3.47 5.14
C SER A 280 8.92 2.46 4.06
N PHE A 281 8.09 1.45 3.81
CA PHE A 281 8.31 0.46 2.76
C PHE A 281 8.36 1.11 1.37
N TRP A 282 7.43 2.02 1.04
CA TRP A 282 7.45 2.72 -0.26
C TRP A 282 8.67 3.63 -0.43
N TRP A 283 9.08 4.32 0.63
CA TRP A 283 10.33 5.09 0.62
C TRP A 283 11.53 4.18 0.31
N LEU A 284 11.64 3.02 0.97
CA LEU A 284 12.72 2.06 0.72
C LEU A 284 12.70 1.54 -0.72
N MET A 285 11.53 1.25 -1.30
CA MET A 285 11.41 0.85 -2.71
C MET A 285 11.94 1.92 -3.66
N CYS A 286 11.65 3.20 -3.38
CA CYS A 286 12.12 4.32 -4.21
C CYS A 286 13.63 4.60 -4.05
N LEU A 287 14.21 4.30 -2.88
CA LEU A 287 15.62 4.52 -2.59
C LEU A 287 16.56 3.47 -3.21
N ILE A 288 16.09 2.23 -3.40
CA ILE A 288 16.85 1.14 -4.03
C ILE A 288 17.44 1.57 -5.40
N PRO A 289 16.64 2.06 -6.37
CA PRO A 289 17.19 2.59 -7.61
C PRO A 289 17.93 3.92 -7.37
N GLY A 290 17.40 4.83 -6.55
CA GLY A 290 17.94 6.19 -6.41
C GLY A 290 19.36 6.29 -5.82
N LEU A 291 19.79 5.31 -5.02
CA LEU A 291 21.10 5.32 -4.33
C LEU A 291 22.04 4.18 -4.76
N GLY A 292 21.62 3.34 -5.72
CA GLY A 292 22.35 2.13 -6.15
C GLY A 292 23.31 2.32 -7.33
N SER A 293 23.28 3.46 -8.04
CA SER A 293 24.20 3.74 -9.14
C SER A 293 24.23 5.21 -9.53
N ASN A 294 25.41 5.67 -9.95
CA ASN A 294 25.56 6.94 -10.66
C ASN A 294 24.67 6.90 -11.89
N SER A 295 23.87 7.94 -12.12
CA SER A 295 22.99 8.12 -13.29
C SER A 295 21.68 7.35 -13.22
N VAL A 296 20.59 8.04 -12.88
CA VAL A 296 19.24 7.47 -13.03
C VAL A 296 18.35 8.31 -13.92
N LEU A 297 18.59 9.61 -14.07
CA LEU A 297 17.95 10.35 -15.15
C LEU A 297 18.99 11.26 -15.80
N ALA A 298 19.45 10.82 -16.98
CA ALA A 298 19.72 11.79 -18.04
C ALA A 298 18.35 12.37 -18.43
N LEU A 299 17.78 13.23 -17.58
CA LEU A 299 16.86 14.22 -18.08
C LEU A 299 17.64 14.93 -19.18
N ASP A 300 17.09 14.94 -20.39
CA ASP A 300 17.61 15.66 -21.56
C ASP A 300 17.46 17.18 -21.35
N ALA A 301 17.80 17.61 -20.14
CA ALA A 301 17.82 18.97 -19.68
C ALA A 301 19.14 19.56 -20.14
N THR A 302 19.23 19.78 -21.45
CA THR A 302 20.33 20.45 -22.16
C THR A 302 20.68 21.84 -21.59
N ASN A 303 19.91 22.33 -20.59
CA ASN A 303 20.07 23.63 -19.93
C ASN A 303 20.21 23.57 -18.39
N LEU A 304 20.28 22.39 -17.74
CA LEU A 304 20.44 22.29 -16.28
C LEU A 304 21.88 21.96 -15.89
N SER A 305 22.35 22.51 -14.76
CA SER A 305 23.65 22.13 -14.19
C SER A 305 23.65 20.66 -13.78
N PRO A 306 24.80 19.96 -13.79
CA PRO A 306 24.89 18.56 -13.38
C PRO A 306 24.25 18.28 -12.00
N GLN A 307 24.45 19.19 -11.06
CA GLN A 307 23.87 19.12 -9.71
C GLN A 307 22.34 19.29 -9.71
N ALA A 308 21.80 20.16 -10.57
CA ALA A 308 20.34 20.33 -10.72
C ALA A 308 19.70 19.10 -11.38
N THR A 309 20.36 18.52 -12.38
CA THR A 309 19.92 17.28 -13.03
C THR A 309 19.90 16.10 -12.05
N GLU A 310 20.95 15.94 -11.25
CA GLU A 310 21.03 14.90 -10.21
C GLU A 310 19.95 15.07 -9.13
N THR A 311 19.76 16.31 -8.65
CA THR A 311 18.72 16.63 -7.65
C THR A 311 17.33 16.34 -8.19
N LEU A 312 17.04 16.76 -9.43
CA LEU A 312 15.75 16.53 -10.06
C LEU A 312 15.51 15.03 -10.30
N SER A 313 16.56 14.28 -10.66
CA SER A 313 16.50 12.83 -10.84
C SER A 313 16.09 12.09 -9.57
N LEU A 314 16.73 12.46 -8.45
CA LEU A 314 16.41 11.91 -7.13
C LEU A 314 14.97 12.25 -6.73
N LEU A 315 14.55 13.50 -6.91
CA LEU A 315 13.19 13.93 -6.58
C LEU A 315 12.13 13.19 -7.40
N THR A 316 12.36 12.97 -8.69
CA THR A 316 11.44 12.19 -9.54
C THR A 316 11.36 10.73 -9.12
N GLY A 317 12.46 10.11 -8.68
CA GLY A 317 12.48 8.75 -8.13
C GLY A 317 11.64 8.58 -6.86
N LEU A 318 11.49 9.65 -6.08
CA LEU A 318 10.76 9.67 -4.81
C LEU A 318 9.27 10.02 -4.96
N VAL A 319 8.81 10.41 -6.16
CA VAL A 319 7.41 10.80 -6.42
C VAL A 319 6.39 9.77 -5.90
N PRO A 320 6.54 8.45 -6.13
CA PRO A 320 5.57 7.48 -5.63
C PRO A 320 5.43 7.53 -4.11
N ALA A 321 6.55 7.56 -3.38
CA ALA A 321 6.56 7.61 -1.92
C ALA A 321 5.96 8.92 -1.38
N ILE A 322 6.24 10.06 -2.02
CA ILE A 322 5.67 11.37 -1.65
C ILE A 322 4.15 11.37 -1.84
N LEU A 323 3.67 10.98 -3.02
CA LEU A 323 2.24 11.00 -3.34
C LEU A 323 1.44 10.07 -2.43
N LEU A 324 1.96 8.86 -2.17
CA LEU A 324 1.33 7.91 -1.26
C LEU A 324 1.36 8.38 0.19
N SER A 325 2.43 9.02 0.63
CA SER A 325 2.51 9.61 1.98
C SER A 325 1.47 10.73 2.16
N ILE A 326 1.25 11.58 1.13
CA ILE A 326 0.20 12.59 1.15
C ILE A 326 -1.18 11.94 1.26
N LEU A 327 -1.47 10.94 0.42
CA LEU A 327 -2.74 10.19 0.50
C LEU A 327 -2.95 9.59 1.89
N PHE A 328 -1.93 8.92 2.43
CA PHE A 328 -2.02 8.22 3.70
C PHE A 328 -2.14 9.17 4.88
N PHE A 329 -1.43 10.31 4.87
CA PHE A 329 -1.61 11.35 5.88
C PHE A 329 -3.04 11.88 5.89
N SER A 330 -3.57 12.28 4.73
CA SER A 330 -4.95 12.80 4.62
C SER A 330 -6.00 11.75 5.01
N SER A 331 -5.83 10.51 4.55
CA SER A 331 -6.70 9.38 4.88
C SER A 331 -6.68 9.02 6.37
N THR A 332 -5.50 9.07 6.99
CA THR A 332 -5.31 8.81 8.43
C THR A 332 -5.95 9.92 9.24
N ALA A 333 -5.72 11.19 8.90
CA ALA A 333 -6.37 12.32 9.55
C ALA A 333 -7.91 12.22 9.50
N TYR A 334 -8.47 11.81 8.37
CA TYR A 334 -9.91 11.57 8.24
C TYR A 334 -10.39 10.40 9.11
N THR A 335 -9.63 9.30 9.14
CA THR A 335 -9.90 8.13 10.00
C THR A 335 -9.87 8.48 11.49
N GLU A 336 -8.89 9.30 11.91
CA GLU A 336 -8.79 9.79 13.29
C GLU A 336 -9.93 10.73 13.64
N ALA A 337 -10.41 11.57 12.70
CA ALA A 337 -11.57 12.42 12.91
C ALA A 337 -12.85 11.58 13.17
N ILE A 338 -13.06 10.50 12.41
CA ILE A 338 -14.15 9.56 12.65
C ILE A 338 -14.00 8.88 14.02
N SER A 339 -12.79 8.44 14.37
CA SER A 339 -12.51 7.78 15.65
C SER A 339 -12.73 8.71 16.84
N LYS A 340 -12.31 9.98 16.72
CA LYS A 340 -12.57 11.03 17.70
C LYS A 340 -14.06 11.33 17.82
N GLY A 341 -14.82 11.30 16.73
CA GLY A 341 -16.28 11.41 16.78
C GLY A 341 -16.94 10.29 17.61
N LYS A 342 -16.40 9.06 17.53
CA LYS A 342 -16.90 7.91 18.30
C LYS A 342 -16.45 7.90 19.77
N TYR A 343 -15.21 8.35 20.03
CA TYR A 343 -14.57 8.27 21.34
C TYR A 343 -13.92 9.63 21.73
N PRO A 344 -14.71 10.69 21.94
CA PRO A 344 -14.21 12.07 21.98
C PRO A 344 -13.15 12.32 23.05
N THR A 345 -13.39 11.88 24.29
CA THR A 345 -12.47 12.13 25.41
C THR A 345 -11.26 11.20 25.35
N ALA A 346 -11.48 9.89 25.20
CA ALA A 346 -10.43 8.89 25.26
C ALA A 346 -9.46 8.97 24.06
N TYR A 347 -9.99 9.16 22.84
CA TYR A 347 -9.17 9.22 21.64
C TYR A 347 -8.40 10.55 21.54
N ALA A 348 -8.99 11.67 21.98
CA ALA A 348 -8.26 12.93 22.08
C ALA A 348 -7.10 12.86 23.08
N ALA A 349 -7.28 12.15 24.21
CA ALA A 349 -6.18 11.90 25.15
C ALA A 349 -5.08 11.03 24.53
N TYR A 350 -5.45 10.06 23.69
CA TYR A 350 -4.51 9.22 22.96
C TYR A 350 -3.71 10.02 21.91
N GLN A 351 -4.37 10.87 21.12
CA GLN A 351 -3.71 11.78 20.17
C GLN A 351 -2.67 12.70 20.81
N LYS A 352 -2.89 13.11 22.07
CA LYS A 352 -1.94 13.96 22.82
C LYS A 352 -0.70 13.21 23.32
N ARG A 353 -0.76 11.88 23.46
CA ARG A 353 0.26 11.07 24.14
C ARG A 353 1.12 10.24 23.18
N VAL A 354 0.54 9.80 22.06
CA VAL A 354 1.18 8.88 21.11
C VAL A 354 1.16 9.55 19.75
N PRO A 355 2.28 9.64 19.00
CA PRO A 355 2.34 10.26 17.66
C PRO A 355 1.55 9.47 16.61
N MET A 356 1.20 10.10 15.48
CA MET A 356 0.39 9.46 14.42
C MET A 356 1.12 8.30 13.75
N PHE A 357 2.36 8.54 13.33
CA PHE A 357 3.25 7.60 12.66
C PHE A 357 4.46 7.32 13.52
#